data_AF-A0AAE4VJU7-F1
#
_entry.id   AF-A0AAE4VJU7-F1
#
_cell.length_a   1.000
_cell.length_b   1.000
_cell.length_c   1.000
_cell.angle_alpha   90.00
_cell.angle_beta   90.00
_cell.angle_gamma   90.00
#
_symmetry.space_group_name_H-M   'P 1'
#
loop_
_entity.id
_entity.type
_entity.pdbx_description
1 polymer ?
#
loop_
_entity_poly.entity_id
_entity_poly.type
_entity_poly.pdbx_seq_one_letter_code
_entity_poly.pdbx_strand_id
1 'polypeptide(L)'
;MESKNHHVVRKHAFYWRYDTPDELELLNRLWKLVSLRLNFFTPTKKPVGYTTTANGRRKRIYDKPATPWQRLQASGLLEAQQLSNVADRIEGINPADLTRQINTIQMQLLDLAQAKTEALTAARHLDLEALQPSINRLATAK
;
A
#
# COMPACT_ATOMS: atom_id res chain seq x y z
N MET A 1 1.49 0.12 -10.28
CA MET A 1 1.55 -0.52 -8.95
C MET A 1 0.76 -1.81 -9.00
N GLU A 2 1.37 -2.89 -9.46
CA GLU A 2 0.71 -4.20 -9.46
C GLU A 2 1.30 -5.05 -8.35
N SER A 3 0.48 -5.35 -7.35
CA SER A 3 0.84 -6.19 -6.23
C SER A 3 0.03 -7.47 -6.34
N LYS A 4 0.63 -8.63 -6.02
CA LYS A 4 -0.07 -9.93 -5.98
C LYS A 4 -1.43 -9.78 -5.30
N ASN A 5 -2.51 -10.13 -6.02
CA ASN A 5 -3.88 -10.23 -5.53
C ASN A 5 -4.48 -8.94 -4.93
N HIS A 6 -4.21 -7.77 -5.52
CA HIS A 6 -4.81 -6.49 -5.08
C HIS A 6 -4.55 -6.13 -3.60
N HIS A 7 -3.56 -6.76 -2.94
CA HIS A 7 -3.40 -6.63 -1.50
C HIS A 7 -3.05 -5.20 -1.08
N VAL A 8 -2.25 -4.48 -1.87
CA VAL A 8 -1.94 -3.07 -1.60
C VAL A 8 -3.20 -2.22 -1.67
N VAL A 9 -4.03 -2.46 -2.69
CA VAL A 9 -5.27 -1.70 -2.90
C VAL A 9 -6.20 -1.93 -1.71
N ARG A 10 -6.50 -3.19 -1.38
CA ARG A 10 -7.38 -3.55 -0.26
C ARG A 10 -6.82 -3.16 1.11
N LYS A 11 -5.50 -3.16 1.27
CA LYS A 11 -4.85 -2.72 2.51
C LYS A 11 -5.05 -1.23 2.78
N HIS A 12 -5.18 -0.41 1.73
CA HIS A 12 -5.28 1.05 1.86
C HIS A 12 -6.68 1.60 1.61
N ALA A 13 -7.44 1.02 0.69
CA ALA A 13 -8.81 1.45 0.37
C ALA A 13 -9.90 0.57 1.00
N PHE A 14 -9.54 -0.42 1.82
CA PHE A 14 -10.49 -1.33 2.48
C PHE A 14 -11.38 -2.09 1.48
N TYR A 15 -12.51 -2.63 1.94
CA TYR A 15 -13.54 -3.18 1.06
C TYR A 15 -14.86 -2.42 1.24
N TRP A 16 -14.80 -1.11 1.06
CA TRP A 16 -16.01 -0.30 0.98
C TRP A 16 -16.52 -0.18 -0.45
N ARG A 17 -17.81 0.10 -0.60
CA ARG A 17 -18.45 0.38 -1.88
C ARG A 17 -18.21 1.84 -2.24
N TYR A 18 -17.36 2.06 -3.26
CA TYR A 18 -17.13 3.39 -3.84
C TYR A 18 -17.81 3.46 -5.21
N ASP A 19 -18.77 4.36 -5.35
CA ASP A 19 -19.54 4.54 -6.60
C ASP A 19 -19.95 6.00 -6.85
N THR A 20 -19.38 6.94 -6.08
CA THR A 20 -19.54 8.38 -6.30
C THR A 20 -18.27 9.01 -6.90
N PRO A 21 -18.40 10.14 -7.63
CA PRO A 21 -17.24 10.87 -8.14
C PRO A 21 -16.29 11.37 -7.04
N ASP A 22 -16.82 11.78 -5.89
CA ASP A 22 -16.03 12.32 -4.77
C ASP A 22 -15.13 11.24 -4.14
N GLU A 23 -15.65 10.03 -3.96
CA GLU A 23 -14.88 8.88 -3.51
C GLU A 23 -13.78 8.51 -4.52
N LEU A 24 -14.07 8.57 -5.82
CA LEU A 24 -13.09 8.31 -6.86
C LEU A 24 -11.95 9.33 -6.82
N GLU A 25 -12.26 10.60 -6.59
CA GLU A 25 -11.25 11.64 -6.44
C GLU A 25 -10.35 11.37 -5.24
N LEU A 26 -10.92 11.05 -4.08
CA LEU A 26 -10.17 10.69 -2.87
C LEU A 26 -9.29 9.46 -3.09
N LEU A 27 -9.79 8.41 -3.76
CA LEU A 27 -9.01 7.24 -4.12
C LEU A 27 -7.82 7.60 -5.02
N ASN A 28 -8.02 8.46 -6.02
CA ASN A 28 -6.95 8.91 -6.91
C ASN A 28 -5.86 9.69 -6.15
N ARG A 29 -6.26 10.53 -5.18
CA ARG A 29 -5.32 11.22 -4.30
C ARG A 29 -4.56 10.22 -3.40
N LEU A 30 -5.27 9.27 -2.80
CA LEU A 30 -4.69 8.20 -1.98
C LEU A 30 -3.62 7.41 -2.74
N TRP A 31 -3.90 7.03 -3.99
CA TRP A 31 -2.97 6.21 -4.78
C TRP A 31 -1.66 6.92 -5.09
N LYS A 32 -1.67 8.22 -5.32
CA LYS A 32 -0.44 8.99 -5.52
C LYS A 32 0.45 8.91 -4.28
N LEU A 33 -0.12 9.10 -3.10
CA LEU A 33 0.61 9.05 -1.82
C LEU A 33 1.09 7.65 -1.46
N VAL A 34 0.22 6.64 -1.60
CA VAL A 34 0.58 5.24 -1.34
C VAL A 34 1.68 4.79 -2.30
N SER A 35 1.59 5.17 -3.58
CA SER A 35 2.59 4.84 -4.58
C SER A 35 3.96 5.42 -4.21
N LEU A 36 3.99 6.69 -3.83
CA LEU A 36 5.19 7.37 -3.35
C LEU A 36 5.78 6.65 -2.13
N ARG A 37 4.96 6.34 -1.11
CA ARG A 37 5.44 5.66 0.09
C ARG A 37 6.07 4.30 -0.22
N LEU A 38 5.41 3.51 -1.04
CA LEU A 38 5.84 2.13 -1.34
C LEU A 38 7.06 2.08 -2.24
N ASN A 39 7.22 3.02 -3.17
CA ASN A 39 8.34 3.03 -4.11
C ASN A 39 9.62 3.60 -3.49
N PHE A 40 9.50 4.63 -2.65
CA PHE A 40 10.67 5.39 -2.20
C PHE A 40 11.01 5.15 -0.73
N PHE A 41 10.02 4.87 0.12
CA PHE A 41 10.19 4.87 1.58
C PHE A 41 9.91 3.53 2.26
N THR A 42 9.48 2.50 1.51
CA THR A 42 9.15 1.18 2.09
C THR A 42 10.13 0.11 1.61
N PRO A 43 11.09 -0.32 2.45
CA PRO A 43 11.98 -1.41 2.10
C PRO A 43 11.20 -2.72 1.95
N THR A 44 11.51 -3.47 0.89
CA THR A 44 10.93 -4.80 0.67
C THR A 44 12.03 -5.85 0.52
N LYS A 45 11.75 -7.08 0.96
CA LYS A 45 12.60 -8.24 0.72
C LYS A 45 12.08 -8.98 -0.52
N LYS A 46 12.98 -9.42 -1.39
CA LYS A 46 12.67 -10.23 -2.57
C LYS A 46 13.36 -11.60 -2.45
N PRO A 47 12.69 -12.68 -2.89
CA PRO A 47 13.32 -13.99 -2.90
C PRO A 47 14.42 -14.02 -3.97
N VAL A 48 15.63 -14.38 -3.57
CA VAL A 48 16.80 -14.48 -4.46
C VAL A 48 17.22 -15.92 -4.75
N GLY A 49 16.62 -16.88 -4.05
CA GLY A 49 16.94 -18.29 -4.25
C GLY A 49 16.19 -19.19 -3.30
N TYR A 50 16.60 -20.45 -3.31
CA TYR A 50 16.05 -21.50 -2.46
C TYR A 50 17.18 -22.33 -1.87
N THR A 51 16.99 -22.76 -0.64
CA THR A 51 17.84 -23.74 0.05
C THR A 51 16.98 -24.92 0.50
N THR A 52 17.60 -25.99 0.96
CA THR A 52 16.93 -27.18 1.48
C THR A 52 17.23 -27.30 2.97
N THR A 53 16.19 -27.48 3.79
CA THR A 53 16.37 -27.73 5.23
C THR A 53 16.90 -29.13 5.48
N ALA A 54 17.42 -29.40 6.68
CA ALA A 54 17.90 -30.74 7.07
C ALA A 54 16.86 -31.86 6.83
N ASN A 55 15.57 -31.53 6.89
CA ASN A 55 14.46 -32.47 6.68
C ASN A 55 14.00 -32.53 5.20
N GLY A 56 14.81 -32.06 4.25
CA GLY A 56 14.53 -32.10 2.81
C GLY A 56 13.51 -31.06 2.30
N ARG A 57 13.02 -30.14 3.15
CA ARG A 57 12.02 -29.14 2.73
C ARG A 57 12.67 -27.94 2.07
N ARG A 58 12.09 -27.47 0.96
CA ARG A 58 12.55 -26.27 0.26
C ARG A 58 12.23 -25.00 1.06
N LYS A 59 13.23 -24.16 1.32
CA LYS A 59 13.12 -22.87 2.04
C LYS A 59 13.56 -21.72 1.13
N ARG A 60 12.81 -20.61 1.13
CA ARG A 60 13.17 -19.40 0.37
C ARG A 60 14.31 -18.64 1.06
N ILE A 61 15.24 -18.15 0.26
CA ILE A 61 16.29 -17.21 0.67
C ILE A 61 15.89 -15.83 0.18
N TYR A 62 16.00 -14.84 1.04
CA TYR A 62 15.65 -13.46 0.77
C TYR A 62 16.90 -12.58 0.79
N ASP A 63 16.86 -11.50 0.04
CA ASP A 63 17.88 -10.47 0.08
C ASP A 63 17.78 -9.55 1.31
N LYS A 64 18.73 -8.62 1.38
CA LYS A 64 18.67 -7.49 2.30
C LYS A 64 17.49 -6.59 1.89
N PRO A 65 16.72 -6.06 2.85
CA PRO A 65 15.66 -5.10 2.57
C PRO A 65 16.19 -3.90 1.77
N ALA A 66 15.51 -3.59 0.67
CA ALA A 66 15.78 -2.40 -0.13
C ALA A 66 14.47 -1.88 -0.73
N THR A 67 14.34 -0.56 -0.85
CA THR A 67 13.19 0.06 -1.52
C THR A 67 13.22 -0.22 -3.02
N PRO A 68 12.08 -0.21 -3.72
CA PRO A 68 12.07 -0.27 -5.18
C PRO A 68 12.98 0.77 -5.84
N TRP A 69 13.02 1.99 -5.29
CA TRP A 69 13.95 3.04 -5.73
C TRP A 69 15.43 2.63 -5.59
N GLN A 70 15.84 2.15 -4.42
CA GLN A 70 17.23 1.68 -4.21
C GLN A 70 17.62 0.55 -5.17
N ARG A 71 16.68 -0.34 -5.49
CA ARG A 71 16.90 -1.42 -6.47
C ARG A 71 17.05 -0.91 -7.89
N LEU A 72 16.28 0.12 -8.24
CA LEU A 72 16.38 0.77 -9.55
C LEU A 72 17.70 1.55 -9.69
N GLN A 73 18.18 2.18 -8.60
CA GLN A 73 19.51 2.77 -8.57
C GLN A 73 20.60 1.72 -8.78
N ALA A 74 20.49 0.57 -8.10
CA ALA A 74 21.46 -0.52 -8.19
C ALA A 74 21.43 -1.28 -9.53
N SER A 75 20.38 -1.16 -10.35
CA SER A 75 20.28 -1.87 -11.62
C SER A 75 21.09 -1.24 -12.75
N GLY A 76 21.51 0.02 -12.61
CA GLY A 76 22.26 0.75 -13.64
C GLY A 76 21.46 1.06 -14.91
N LEU A 77 20.13 0.93 -14.87
CA LEU A 77 19.26 1.15 -16.03
C LEU A 77 18.92 2.62 -16.28
N LEU A 78 19.20 3.51 -15.32
CA LEU A 78 18.89 4.93 -15.40
C LEU A 78 20.15 5.76 -15.63
N GLU A 79 20.02 6.80 -16.44
CA GLU A 79 21.05 7.81 -16.62
C GLU A 79 21.19 8.68 -15.37
N ALA A 80 22.37 9.28 -15.16
CA ALA A 80 22.66 10.13 -14.01
C ALA A 80 21.66 11.30 -13.88
N GLN A 81 21.23 11.89 -15.00
CA GLN A 81 20.23 12.97 -15.00
C GLN A 81 18.87 12.49 -14.50
N GLN A 82 18.44 11.28 -14.91
CA GLN A 82 17.17 10.70 -14.47
C GLN A 82 17.20 10.39 -12.97
N LEU A 83 18.34 9.94 -12.47
CA LEU A 83 18.56 9.71 -11.05
C LEU A 83 18.46 11.00 -10.23
N SER A 84 19.11 12.08 -10.69
CA SER A 84 19.04 13.40 -10.05
C SER A 84 17.62 13.93 -10.01
N ASN A 85 16.93 13.96 -11.14
CA ASN A 85 15.56 14.48 -11.24
C ASN A 85 14.59 13.78 -10.26
N VAL A 86 14.75 12.46 -10.07
CA VAL A 86 13.93 11.71 -9.13
C VAL A 86 14.37 11.96 -7.69
N ALA A 87 15.68 12.08 -7.42
CA ALA A 87 16.20 12.42 -6.10
C ALA A 87 15.70 13.79 -5.63
N ASP A 88 15.77 14.80 -6.49
CA ASP A 88 15.31 16.17 -6.21
C ASP A 88 13.80 16.19 -5.92
N ARG A 89 13.03 15.36 -6.64
CA ARG A 89 11.58 15.25 -6.44
C ARG A 89 11.20 14.64 -5.08
N ILE A 90 12.03 13.74 -4.55
CA ILE A 90 11.76 13.08 -3.27
C ILE A 90 12.46 13.78 -2.09
N GLU A 91 13.37 14.71 -2.38
CA GLU A 91 14.01 15.55 -1.38
C GLU A 91 12.96 16.36 -0.62
N GLY A 92 13.12 16.45 0.70
CA GLY A 92 12.18 17.16 1.58
C GLY A 92 10.85 16.44 1.86
N ILE A 93 10.58 15.29 1.26
CA ILE A 93 9.38 14.51 1.59
C ILE A 93 9.55 13.84 2.95
N ASN A 94 8.78 14.29 3.93
CA ASN A 94 8.71 13.67 5.25
C ASN A 94 7.81 12.41 5.23
N PRO A 95 8.35 11.20 5.49
CA PRO A 95 7.54 9.98 5.51
C PRO A 95 6.43 9.98 6.57
N ALA A 96 6.62 10.72 7.67
CA ALA A 96 5.59 10.87 8.70
C ALA A 96 4.39 11.68 8.19
N ASP A 97 4.64 12.79 7.49
CA ASP A 97 3.58 13.60 6.91
C ASP A 97 2.86 12.87 5.78
N LEU A 98 3.59 12.09 4.98
CA LEU A 98 3.01 11.20 3.99
C LEU A 98 2.04 10.20 4.64
N THR A 99 2.41 9.65 5.80
CA THR A 99 1.56 8.72 6.55
C THR A 99 0.32 9.43 7.11
N ARG A 100 0.47 10.65 7.64
CA ARG A 100 -0.66 11.46 8.13
C ARG A 100 -1.67 11.74 7.00
N GLN A 101 -1.20 12.19 5.84
CA GLN A 101 -2.07 12.48 4.69
C GLN A 101 -2.81 11.23 4.19
N ILE A 102 -2.12 10.08 4.15
CA ILE A 102 -2.76 8.79 3.80
C ILE A 102 -3.88 8.48 4.79
N ASN A 103 -3.63 8.62 6.10
CA ASN A 103 -4.64 8.33 7.13
C ASN A 103 -5.83 9.29 7.03
N THR A 104 -5.60 10.58 6.78
CA THR A 104 -6.68 11.57 6.59
C THR A 104 -7.60 11.18 5.44
N ILE A 105 -7.05 10.82 4.28
CA ILE A 105 -7.87 10.39 3.14
C ILE A 105 -8.61 9.07 3.44
N GLN A 106 -7.96 8.14 4.16
CA GLN A 106 -8.59 6.90 4.58
C GLN A 106 -9.78 7.13 5.52
N MET A 107 -9.69 8.09 6.43
CA MET A 107 -10.82 8.48 7.28
C MET A 107 -11.96 9.09 6.47
N GLN A 108 -11.67 10.01 5.54
CA GLN A 108 -12.68 10.60 4.67
C GLN A 108 -13.41 9.56 3.83
N LEU A 109 -12.68 8.59 3.28
CA LEU A 109 -13.28 7.47 2.53
C LEU A 109 -14.15 6.58 3.42
N LEU A 110 -13.77 6.38 4.67
CA LEU A 110 -14.55 5.61 5.65
C LEU A 110 -15.86 6.34 5.97
N ASP A 111 -15.82 7.64 6.24
CA ASP A 111 -17.01 8.45 6.55
C ASP A 111 -18.03 8.44 5.40
N LEU A 112 -17.56 8.46 4.15
CA LEU A 112 -18.43 8.45 2.98
C LEU A 112 -19.02 7.06 2.66
N ALA A 113 -18.22 6.00 2.79
CA ALA A 113 -18.57 4.70 2.22
C ALA A 113 -19.05 3.67 3.26
N GLN A 114 -18.80 3.86 4.56
CA GLN A 114 -19.10 2.87 5.60
C GLN A 114 -20.61 2.58 5.70
N ALA A 115 -21.43 3.58 6.01
CA ALA A 115 -22.86 3.40 6.26
C ALA A 115 -23.59 2.76 5.07
N LYS A 116 -23.22 3.17 3.85
CA LYS A 116 -23.76 2.60 2.62
C LYS A 116 -23.38 1.14 2.44
N THR A 117 -22.11 0.80 2.69
CA THR A 117 -21.65 -0.58 2.54
C THR A 117 -22.28 -1.50 3.57
N GLU A 118 -22.42 -1.04 4.82
CA GLU A 118 -23.10 -1.76 5.89
C GLU A 118 -24.57 -2.03 5.53
N ALA A 119 -25.29 -1.02 5.02
CA ALA A 119 -26.67 -1.17 4.56
C ALA A 119 -26.79 -2.19 3.41
N LEU A 120 -25.88 -2.15 2.43
CA LEU A 120 -25.84 -3.10 1.32
C LEU A 120 -25.55 -4.53 1.80
N THR A 121 -24.66 -4.68 2.77
CA THR A 121 -24.29 -5.98 3.33
C THR A 121 -25.45 -6.57 4.14
N ALA A 122 -26.10 -5.78 4.99
CA ALA A 122 -27.28 -6.20 5.74
C ALA A 122 -28.39 -6.70 4.80
N ALA A 123 -28.62 -6.00 3.69
CA ALA A 123 -29.59 -6.39 2.67
C ALA A 123 -29.21 -7.66 1.88
N ARG A 124 -27.93 -8.06 1.85
CA ARG A 124 -27.41 -9.18 1.04
C ARG A 124 -26.91 -10.39 1.85
N HIS A 125 -27.01 -10.38 3.18
CA HIS A 125 -26.38 -11.39 4.05
C HIS A 125 -24.91 -11.65 3.68
N LEU A 126 -24.16 -10.57 3.40
CA LEU A 126 -22.73 -10.66 3.15
C LEU A 126 -21.95 -10.73 4.47
N ASP A 127 -20.88 -11.52 4.49
CA ASP A 127 -20.04 -11.72 5.67
C ASP A 127 -19.13 -10.50 5.92
N LEU A 128 -19.48 -9.70 6.94
CA LEU A 128 -18.71 -8.53 7.38
C LEU A 128 -17.44 -8.89 8.16
N GLU A 129 -17.26 -10.14 8.61
CA GLU A 129 -16.13 -10.53 9.45
C GLU A 129 -14.78 -10.33 8.74
N ALA A 130 -14.77 -10.45 7.41
CA ALA A 130 -13.58 -10.20 6.58
C ALA A 130 -13.06 -8.74 6.66
N LEU A 131 -13.88 -7.79 7.15
CA LEU A 131 -13.57 -6.36 7.20
C LEU A 131 -13.02 -5.89 8.54
N GLN A 132 -13.43 -6.54 9.63
CA GLN A 132 -13.12 -6.14 11.00
C GLN A 132 -11.60 -5.98 11.25
N PRO A 133 -10.71 -6.86 10.76
CA PRO A 133 -9.27 -6.71 10.98
C PRO A 133 -8.65 -5.48 10.28
N SER A 134 -9.32 -4.94 9.26
CA SER A 134 -8.83 -3.75 8.55
C SER A 134 -9.36 -2.46 9.18
N ILE A 135 -10.61 -2.47 9.65
CA ILE A 135 -11.24 -1.37 10.39
C ILE A 135 -10.51 -1.14 11.72
N ASN A 136 -10.26 -2.21 12.48
CA ASN A 136 -9.59 -2.11 13.79
C ASN A 136 -8.20 -1.47 13.70
N ARG A 137 -7.47 -1.66 12.59
CA ARG A 137 -6.15 -1.05 12.38
C ARG A 137 -6.18 0.48 12.30
N LEU A 138 -7.31 1.09 11.93
CA LEU A 138 -7.47 2.54 11.97
C LEU A 138 -7.82 3.04 13.38
N ALA A 139 -8.63 2.27 14.12
CA ALA A 139 -9.05 2.64 15.47
C ALA A 139 -7.92 2.56 16.52
N THR A 140 -6.95 1.65 16.34
CA THR A 140 -5.83 1.47 17.28
C THR A 140 -4.64 2.40 17.03
N ALA A 141 -4.66 3.21 15.96
CA ALA A 141 -3.62 4.20 15.71
C ALA A 141 -3.90 5.49 16.49
N LYS A 142 -3.76 5.43 17.82
CA LYS A 142 -3.83 6.59 18.73
C LYS A 142 -2.58 6.69 19.57
#